data_AF-A0AAV8X8K6-F1
#
_entry.id   AF-A0AAV8X8K6-F1
#
_cell.length_a   1.000
_cell.length_b   1.000
_cell.length_c   1.000
_cell.angle_alpha   90.00
_cell.angle_beta   90.00
_cell.angle_gamma   90.00
#
_symmetry.space_group_name_H-M   'P 1'
#
loop_
_entity.id
_entity.type
_entity.pdbx_description
1 polymer ?
#
loop_
_entity_poly.entity_id
_entity_poly.type
_entity_poly.pdbx_seq_one_letter_code
_entity_poly.pdbx_strand_id
1 'polypeptide(L)'
;MSEVITQLKVINSRSKLPFQKGILLSNSALQMLMEDLNRRFGAQYLLTRRINQDVIENFFGVIRAKVVSMTIQALWNSNTD
;
A
#
# COMPACT_ATOMS: atom_id res chain seq x y z
N MET A 1 -9.82 15.95 5.43
CA MET A 1 -9.61 15.27 4.13
C MET A 1 -10.90 14.61 3.61
N SER A 2 -11.66 13.87 4.42
CA SER A 2 -12.88 13.16 3.96
C SER A 2 -13.96 14.07 3.38
N GLU A 3 -14.22 15.23 3.99
CA GLU A 3 -15.20 16.21 3.49
C GLU A 3 -14.83 16.73 2.09
N VAL A 4 -13.57 17.13 1.92
CA VAL A 4 -13.01 17.61 0.65
C VAL A 4 -13.19 16.55 -0.45
N ILE A 5 -12.79 15.30 -0.18
CA ILE A 5 -12.92 14.19 -1.16
C ILE A 5 -14.39 13.84 -1.44
N THR A 6 -15.28 14.05 -0.48
CA THR A 6 -16.71 13.80 -0.65
C THR A 6 -17.35 14.78 -1.63
N GLN A 7 -16.90 16.04 -1.59
CA GLN A 7 -17.43 17.14 -2.42
C GLN A 7 -16.73 17.22 -3.79
N LEU A 8 -15.50 16.73 -3.91
CA LEU A 8 -14.76 16.71 -5.16
C LEU A 8 -15.47 15.85 -6.22
N LYS A 9 -15.82 16.48 -7.34
CA LYS A 9 -16.38 15.82 -8.53
C LYS A 9 -15.44 16.01 -9.71
N VAL A 10 -15.04 14.90 -10.33
CA VAL A 10 -14.20 14.96 -11.53
C VAL A 10 -15.05 15.37 -12.73
N ILE A 11 -14.54 16.30 -13.54
CA ILE A 11 -15.18 16.76 -14.76
C ILE A 11 -15.51 15.56 -15.65
N ASN A 12 -16.71 15.55 -16.23
CA ASN A 12 -17.24 14.46 -17.05
C ASN A 12 -17.40 13.10 -16.33
N SER A 13 -17.22 13.03 -15.01
CA SER A 13 -17.55 11.83 -14.24
C SER A 13 -18.95 11.92 -13.63
N ARG A 14 -19.72 10.84 -13.79
CA ARG A 14 -21.05 10.69 -13.16
C ARG A 14 -20.97 10.20 -11.72
N SER A 15 -19.84 9.63 -11.31
CA SER A 15 -19.65 9.03 -9.99
C SER A 15 -18.25 9.30 -9.43
N LYS A 16 -18.07 9.03 -8.13
CA LYS A 16 -16.74 9.09 -7.50
C LYS A 16 -15.83 8.05 -8.11
N LEU A 17 -14.62 8.47 -8.48
CA LEU A 17 -13.58 7.58 -8.99
C LEU A 17 -13.10 6.61 -7.90
N PRO A 18 -12.52 5.47 -8.28
CA PRO A 18 -12.06 4.46 -7.32
C PRO A 18 -11.14 5.01 -6.23
N PHE A 19 -10.18 5.88 -6.58
CA PHE A 19 -9.28 6.47 -5.58
C PHE A 19 -10.02 7.35 -4.56
N GLN A 20 -11.06 8.10 -4.99
CA GLN A 20 -11.86 8.94 -4.11
C GLN A 20 -12.61 8.06 -3.10
N LYS A 21 -13.20 6.95 -3.59
CA LYS A 21 -13.83 5.95 -2.71
C LYS A 21 -12.82 5.31 -1.78
N GLY A 22 -11.63 4.99 -2.28
CA GLY A 22 -10.52 4.44 -1.51
C GLY A 22 -10.12 5.34 -0.35
N ILE A 23 -9.92 6.64 -0.59
CA ILE A 23 -9.56 7.59 0.46
C ILE A 23 -10.66 7.68 1.53
N LEU A 24 -11.93 7.76 1.12
CA LEU A 24 -13.05 7.81 2.08
C LEU A 24 -13.12 6.53 2.92
N LEU A 25 -12.97 5.37 2.28
CA LEU A 25 -12.97 4.08 2.94
C LEU A 25 -11.81 3.95 3.93
N SER A 26 -10.58 4.25 3.51
CA SER A 26 -9.38 4.15 4.34
C SER A 26 -9.45 5.10 5.55
N ASN A 27 -9.95 6.32 5.38
CA ASN A 27 -10.11 7.25 6.50
C ASN A 27 -11.10 6.73 7.54
N SER A 28 -12.24 6.19 7.10
CA SER A 28 -13.25 5.60 7.98
C SER A 28 -12.71 4.34 8.67
N ALA A 29 -12.11 3.43 7.91
CA ALA A 29 -11.60 2.17 8.41
C ALA A 29 -10.46 2.36 9.42
N LEU A 30 -9.58 3.35 9.23
CA LEU A 30 -8.48 3.62 10.16
C LEU A 30 -8.99 4.09 11.53
N GLN A 31 -10.04 4.93 11.56
CA GLN A 31 -10.67 5.36 12.81
C GLN A 31 -11.31 4.19 13.54
N MET A 32 -12.09 3.38 12.81
CA MET A 32 -12.74 2.19 13.38
C MET A 32 -11.70 1.19 13.92
N LEU A 33 -10.62 0.95 13.17
CA LEU A 33 -9.53 0.07 13.60
C LEU A 33 -8.87 0.58 14.89
N MET A 34 -8.58 1.89 14.98
CA MET A 34 -7.96 2.46 16.17
C MET A 34 -8.89 2.34 17.39
N GLU A 35 -10.19 2.59 17.21
CA GLU A 35 -11.20 2.43 18.25
C GLU A 35 -11.29 0.97 18.73
N ASP A 36 -11.34 0.01 17.81
CA ASP A 36 -11.37 -1.41 18.13
C ASP A 36 -10.10 -1.87 18.87
N LEU A 37 -8.93 -1.39 18.44
CA LEU A 37 -7.65 -1.71 19.09
C LEU A 37 -7.56 -1.12 20.50
N ASN A 38 -8.04 0.11 20.69
CA ASN A 38 -8.10 0.72 22.01
C ASN A 38 -9.06 -0.05 22.93
N ARG A 39 -10.28 -0.34 22.48
CA ARG A 39 -11.30 -1.05 23.27
C ARG A 39 -10.89 -2.46 23.68
N ARG A 40 -10.22 -3.19 22.79
CA ARG A 40 -9.89 -4.62 23.01
C ARG A 40 -8.53 -4.84 23.66
N PHE A 41 -7.56 -3.95 23.41
CA PHE A 41 -6.18 -4.16 23.79
C PHE A 41 -5.57 -2.97 24.55
N GLY A 42 -6.31 -1.88 24.78
CA GLY A 42 -5.80 -0.67 25.42
C GLY A 42 -4.75 0.07 24.59
N ALA A 43 -4.76 -0.11 23.25
CA ALA A 43 -3.79 0.52 22.37
C ALA A 43 -3.97 2.06 22.36
N GLN A 44 -2.89 2.78 22.68
CA GLN A 44 -2.89 4.26 22.72
C GLN A 44 -2.63 4.90 21.36
N TYR A 45 -1.90 4.20 20.47
CA TYR A 45 -1.58 4.70 19.14
C TYR A 45 -1.40 3.55 18.15
N LEU A 46 -1.42 3.90 16.86
CA LEU A 46 -1.28 2.98 15.74
C LEU A 46 -0.23 3.50 14.75
N LEU A 47 0.76 2.66 14.44
CA LEU A 47 1.79 2.98 13.44
C LEU A 47 1.24 2.75 12.03
N THR A 48 0.75 3.80 11.40
CA THR A 48 0.14 3.74 10.05
C THR A 48 1.10 3.24 8.96
N ARG A 49 2.43 3.38 9.15
CA ARG A 49 3.45 2.77 8.27
C ARG A 49 3.32 1.25 8.15
N ARG A 50 2.69 0.58 9.11
CA ARG A 50 2.45 -0.88 9.08
C ARG A 50 1.15 -1.26 8.37
N ILE A 51 0.38 -0.28 7.89
CA ILE A 51 -0.94 -0.44 7.27
C ILE A 51 -0.85 0.00 5.81
N ASN A 52 0.21 -0.42 5.12
CA ASN A 52 0.39 -0.24 3.70
C ASN A 52 1.03 -1.49 3.09
N GLN A 53 1.14 -1.52 1.76
CA GLN A 53 1.66 -2.68 1.03
C GLN A 53 3.18 -2.61 0.82
N ASP A 54 3.83 -1.52 1.20
CA ASP A 54 5.26 -1.26 0.96
C ASP A 54 6.17 -2.39 1.44
N VAL A 55 5.87 -3.02 2.57
CA VAL A 55 6.69 -4.15 3.07
C VAL A 55 6.70 -5.31 2.07
N ILE A 56 5.54 -5.61 1.48
CA ILE A 56 5.40 -6.68 0.50
C ILE A 56 6.02 -6.25 -0.84
N GLU A 57 5.84 -5.00 -1.25
CA GLU A 57 6.45 -4.47 -2.47
C GLU A 57 7.98 -4.49 -2.39
N ASN A 58 8.54 -4.09 -1.25
CA ASN A 58 9.98 -4.15 -0.98
C ASN A 58 10.49 -5.59 -0.98
N PHE A 59 9.74 -6.52 -0.37
CA PHE A 59 10.09 -7.93 -0.39
C PHE A 59 10.16 -8.49 -1.82
N PHE A 60 9.16 -8.21 -2.65
CA PHE A 60 9.20 -8.59 -4.05
C PHE A 60 10.30 -7.87 -4.84
N GLY A 61 10.66 -6.64 -4.45
CA GLY A 61 11.82 -5.93 -4.99
C GLY A 61 13.12 -6.71 -4.77
N VAL A 62 13.35 -7.19 -3.54
CA VAL A 62 14.52 -8.01 -3.19
C VAL A 62 14.53 -9.33 -3.98
N ILE A 63 13.38 -10.01 -4.08
CA ILE A 63 13.27 -11.25 -4.86
C ILE A 63 13.67 -11.01 -6.32
N ARG A 64 13.10 -9.97 -6.96
CA ARG A 64 13.40 -9.66 -8.36
C ARG A 64 14.88 -9.32 -8.56
N ALA A 65 15.46 -8.52 -7.67
CA ALA A 65 16.88 -8.16 -7.73
C ALA A 65 17.79 -9.40 -7.67
N LYS A 66 17.48 -10.34 -6.78
CA LYS A 66 18.24 -11.58 -6.65
C LYS A 66 18.14 -12.46 -7.90
N VAL A 67 16.94 -12.61 -8.46
CA VAL A 67 16.73 -13.38 -9.70
C VAL A 67 17.54 -12.79 -10.85
N VAL A 68 17.49 -11.47 -11.04
CA VAL A 68 18.25 -10.79 -12.10
C VAL A 68 19.76 -11.03 -11.94
N SER A 69 20.28 -10.92 -10.71
CA SER A 69 21.70 -11.19 -10.44
C SER A 69 22.11 -12.61 -10.79
N MET A 70 21.26 -13.60 -10.50
CA MET A 70 21.54 -15.02 -10.81
C MET A 70 21.56 -15.28 -12.32
N THR A 71 20.63 -14.67 -13.07
CA THR A 71 20.59 -14.82 -14.54
C THR A 71 21.81 -14.16 -15.21
N ILE A 72 22.22 -12.97 -14.76
CA ILE A 72 23.41 -12.30 -15.29
C ILE A 72 24.66 -13.14 -15.03
N GLN A 73 24.79 -13.71 -13.83
CA GLN A 73 25.93 -14.57 -13.50
C GLN A 73 25.95 -15.83 -14.38
N ALA A 74 24.79 -16.46 -14.60
CA ALA A 74 24.67 -17.63 -15.48
C ALA A 74 25.08 -17.32 -16.93
N LEU A 75 24.67 -16.15 -17.45
CA LEU A 75 25.03 -15.69 -18.80
C LEU A 75 26.51 -15.34 -18.94
N TRP A 76 27.12 -14.75 -17.90
CA TRP A 76 28.55 -14.45 -17.92
C TRP A 76 29.39 -15.73 -17.95
N ASN A 77 29.03 -16.70 -17.11
CA ASN A 77 29.67 -18.01 -17.08
C ASN A 77 29.53 -18.75 -18.43
N SER A 78 28.39 -18.64 -19.13
CA SER A 78 28.20 -19.28 -20.44
C SER A 78 28.93 -18.61 -21.62
N ASN A 79 29.46 -17.39 -21.43
CA ASN A 79 30.24 -16.68 -22.46
C ASN A 79 31.76 -16.69 -22.19
N THR A 80 32.19 -17.36 -21.11
CA THR A 80 33.60 -17.48 -20.71
C THR A 80 34.18 -18.88 -20.93
N ASP A 81 33.35 -19.81 -21.45
CA ASP A 81 33.75 -21.09 -22.04
C ASP A 81 33.77 -21.00 -23.58
#